data_AF-A0A382AA25-F1
#
_entry.id   AF-A0A382AA25-F1
#
_cell.length_a   1.000
_cell.length_b   1.000
_cell.length_c   1.000
_cell.angle_alpha   90.00
_cell.angle_beta   90.00
_cell.angle_gamma   90.00
#
_symmetry.space_group_name_H-M   'P 1'
#
loop_
_entity.id
_entity.type
_entity.pdbx_description
1 polymer ?
#
loop_
_entity_poly.entity_id
_entity_poly.type
_entity_poly.pdbx_seq_one_letter_code
_entity_poly.pdbx_strand_id
1 'polypeptide(L)' 'MATLAELARRHSILDEERIAHLQGLTGCWGLLADLSFADLVLYAPTADGPGAPMVLLGHVRPTTGATLYRAD' A
#
# COMPACT_ATOMS: atom_id res chain seq x y z
N MET A 1 -10.05 10.90 -6.40
CA MET A 1 -9.38 9.59 -6.27
C MET A 1 -9.89 8.96 -5.00
N ALA A 2 -10.21 7.66 -5.00
CA ALA A 2 -10.67 6.99 -3.79
C ALA A 2 -9.50 6.80 -2.81
N THR A 3 -9.73 7.08 -1.54
CA THR A 3 -8.75 6.85 -0.47
C THR A 3 -8.68 5.38 -0.07
N LEU A 4 -7.59 4.95 0.58
CA LEU A 4 -7.49 3.62 1.18
C LEU A 4 -8.72 3.28 2.03
N ALA A 5 -9.14 4.21 2.89
CA ALA A 5 -10.24 3.99 3.81
C ALA A 5 -11.61 3.89 3.08
N GLU A 6 -11.82 4.66 2.01
CA GLU A 6 -13.02 4.52 1.17
C GLU A 6 -13.06 3.17 0.46
N LEU A 7 -11.93 2.72 -0.11
CA LEU A 7 -11.84 1.43 -0.79
C LEU A 7 -12.03 0.28 0.20
N ALA A 8 -11.38 0.34 1.36
CA ALA A 8 -11.49 -0.68 2.39
C ALA A 8 -12.92 -0.83 2.91
N ARG A 9 -13.60 0.29 3.24
CA ARG A 9 -14.99 0.25 3.72
C ARG A 9 -15.99 -0.29 2.70
N ARG A 10 -15.74 -0.05 1.41
CA ARG A 10 -16.68 -0.46 0.34
C ARG A 10 -16.45 -1.87 -0.16
N HIS A 11 -15.21 -2.36 -0.10
CA HIS A 11 -14.79 -3.53 -0.87
C HIS A 11 -14.00 -4.56 -0.06
N SER A 12 -13.76 -4.35 1.24
CA SER A 12 -13.01 -5.30 2.06
C SER A 12 -13.76 -5.70 3.32
N ILE A 13 -13.26 -6.73 4.00
CA ILE A 13 -13.75 -7.18 5.31
C ILE A 13 -13.11 -6.43 6.49
N LEU A 14 -12.31 -5.40 6.23
CA LEU A 14 -11.57 -4.70 7.28
C LEU A 14 -12.51 -3.85 8.12
N ASP A 15 -12.32 -3.92 9.45
CA ASP A 15 -12.97 -3.01 10.39
C ASP A 15 -12.19 -1.70 10.52
N GLU A 16 -12.78 -0.71 11.20
CA GLU A 16 -12.20 0.64 11.28
C GLU A 16 -10.85 0.65 12.01
N GLU A 17 -10.62 -0.24 12.97
CA GLU A 17 -9.33 -0.37 13.67
C GLU A 17 -8.23 -0.84 12.70
N ARG A 18 -8.51 -1.88 11.90
CA ARG A 18 -7.57 -2.36 10.87
C ARG A 18 -7.34 -1.31 9.79
N ILE A 19 -8.38 -0.57 9.39
CA ILE A 19 -8.25 0.52 8.42
C ILE A 19 -7.31 1.60 8.97
N ALA A 20 -7.52 2.05 10.21
CA ALA A 20 -6.67 3.06 10.85
C ALA A 20 -5.20 2.58 10.96
N HIS A 21 -4.99 1.31 11.30
CA HIS A 21 -3.65 0.72 11.33
C HIS A 21 -2.96 0.76 9.95
N LEU A 22 -3.68 0.38 8.89
CA LEU A 22 -3.16 0.43 7.52
C LEU A 22 -2.91 1.86 7.03
N GLN A 23 -3.71 2.84 7.46
CA GLN A 23 -3.44 4.25 7.19
C GLN A 23 -2.13 4.70 7.87
N GLY A 24 -1.88 4.27 9.11
CA GLY A 24 -0.61 4.50 9.78
C GLY A 24 0.57 3.88 9.03
N LEU A 25 0.45 2.63 8.60
CA LEU A 25 1.48 1.92 7.81
C LEU A 25 1.78 2.65 6.48
N THR A 26 0.73 2.95 5.71
CA THR A 26 0.88 3.61 4.40
C THR A 26 1.35 5.06 4.50
N GLY A 27 1.23 5.68 5.67
CA GLY A 27 1.80 7.00 5.96
C GLY A 27 3.33 7.02 5.99
N CYS A 28 4.00 5.88 6.27
CA CYS A 28 5.47 5.83 6.42
C CYS A 28 6.17 4.79 5.53
N TRP A 29 5.44 3.97 4.78
CA TRP A 29 6.01 2.85 3.99
C TRP A 29 6.87 3.25 2.78
N GLY A 30 7.05 4.54 2.50
CA GLY A 30 8.00 5.00 1.48
C GLY A 30 9.43 4.56 1.79
N LEU A 31 9.87 4.72 3.05
CA LEU A 31 11.16 4.23 3.51
C LEU A 31 11.28 2.70 3.36
N LEU A 32 10.19 1.97 3.60
CA LEU A 32 10.17 0.52 3.43
C LEU A 32 10.35 0.12 1.96
N ALA A 33 9.70 0.83 1.03
CA ALA A 33 9.89 0.63 -0.40
C ALA A 33 11.34 0.91 -0.80
N ASP A 34 11.91 2.02 -0.33
CA ASP A 34 13.30 2.42 -0.62
C ASP A 34 14.31 1.37 -0.15
N LEU A 35 14.20 0.92 1.09
CA LEU A 35 15.08 -0.11 1.65
C LEU A 35 14.93 -1.47 0.97
N SER A 36 13.74 -1.75 0.42
CA SER A 36 13.46 -2.98 -0.31
C SER A 36 13.84 -2.91 -1.79
N PHE A 37 14.16 -1.71 -2.31
CA PHE A 37 14.34 -1.45 -3.74
C PHE A 37 13.17 -1.97 -4.61
N ALA A 38 11.95 -1.96 -4.05
CA ALA A 38 10.81 -2.64 -4.65
C ALA A 38 9.52 -1.83 -4.48
N ASP A 39 8.63 -2.01 -5.45
CA ASP A 39 7.26 -1.52 -5.34
C ASP A 39 6.51 -2.32 -4.28
N LEU A 40 5.77 -1.63 -3.42
CA LEU A 40 4.91 -2.26 -2.43
C LEU A 40 3.46 -2.07 -2.81
N VAL A 41 2.69 -3.15 -2.68
CA VAL A 41 1.28 -3.21 -3.07
C VAL A 41 0.49 -3.75 -1.88
N LEU A 42 -0.55 -3.03 -1.45
CA LEU A 42 -1.42 -3.45 -0.35
C LEU A 42 -2.74 -3.99 -0.90
N TYR A 43 -2.98 -5.28 -0.65
CA TYR A 43 -4.25 -5.93 -0.96
C TYR A 43 -5.02 -6.27 0.32
N ALA A 44 -6.35 -6.22 0.24
CA ALA A 44 -7.23 -6.71 1.30
C ALA A 44 -8.26 -7.71 0.74
N PRO A 45 -8.67 -8.71 1.55
CA PRO A 45 -9.72 -9.64 1.17
C PRO A 45 -11.08 -8.95 1.10
N THR A 46 -11.87 -9.33 0.09
CA THR A 46 -13.27 -8.96 -0.07
C THR A 46 -14.17 -9.83 0.82
N ALA A 47 -15.43 -9.44 0.98
CA ALA A 47 -16.40 -10.15 1.81
C ALA A 47 -16.92 -11.47 1.20
N ASP A 48 -16.54 -11.80 -0.03
CA ASP A 48 -17.12 -12.92 -0.79
C ASP A 48 -16.53 -14.31 -0.40
N GLY A 49 -15.67 -14.37 0.61
CA GLY A 49 -15.16 -15.61 1.21
C GLY A 49 -13.80 -16.10 0.67
N PRO A 50 -13.35 -17.30 1.07
CA PRO A 50 -12.06 -17.84 0.65
C PRO A 50 -11.97 -18.02 -0.88
N GLY A 51 -10.89 -17.52 -1.49
CA GLY A 51 -10.70 -17.57 -2.95
C GLY A 51 -11.38 -16.43 -3.72
N ALA A 52 -12.07 -15.52 -3.03
CA ALA A 52 -12.61 -14.30 -3.61
C ALA A 52 -11.53 -13.35 -4.13
N PRO A 53 -11.86 -12.45 -5.08
CA PRO A 53 -10.94 -11.42 -5.53
C PRO A 53 -10.49 -10.52 -4.37
N MET A 54 -9.25 -10.04 -4.44
CA MET A 54 -8.70 -9.08 -3.48
C MET A 54 -8.92 -7.65 -3.99
N VAL A 55 -9.07 -6.68 -3.10
CA VAL A 55 -9.10 -5.26 -3.45
C VAL A 55 -7.72 -4.63 -3.25
N LEU A 56 -7.25 -3.89 -4.25
CA LEU A 56 -6.05 -3.06 -4.15
C LEU A 56 -6.35 -1.79 -3.35
N LEU A 57 -5.68 -1.62 -2.22
CA LEU A 57 -5.90 -0.50 -1.30
C LEU A 57 -4.85 0.60 -1.40
N GLY A 58 -3.66 0.27 -1.92
CA GLY A 58 -2.57 1.23 -2.05
C GLY A 58 -1.37 0.66 -2.79
N HIS A 59 -0.55 1.56 -3.33
CA HIS A 59 0.68 1.24 -4.02
C HIS A 59 1.70 2.35 -3.77
N VAL A 60 2.95 1.98 -3.53
CA VAL A 60 4.08 2.90 -3.40
C VAL A 60 5.27 2.38 -4.21
N ARG A 61 5.94 3.30 -4.90
CA ARG A 61 7.19 3.06 -5.62
C ARG A 61 8.35 3.49 -4.71
N PRO A 62 9.52 2.82 -4.77
CA PRO A 62 10.72 3.32 -4.13
C PRO A 62 11.18 4.61 -4.84
N THR A 63 11.68 5.55 -4.06
CA THR A 63 12.38 6.75 -4.53
C THR A 63 13.86 6.44 -4.66
N THR A 64 14.24 5.74 -5.73
CA THR A 64 15.65 5.57 -6.08
C THR A 64 16.10 6.82 -6.84
N GLY A 65 16.73 7.76 -6.11
CA GLY A 65 17.40 8.89 -6.73
C GLY A 65 18.41 8.42 -7.78
N ALA A 66 18.62 9.22 -8.84
CA ALA A 66 19.64 8.89 -9.83
C ALA A 66 21.01 8.73 -9.14
N THR A 67 21.69 7.62 -9.41
CA THR A 67 23.10 7.46 -9.03
C THR A 67 23.90 8.54 -9.76
N LEU A 68 24.21 9.64 -9.08
CA LEU A 68 25.05 10.70 -9.63
C LEU A 68 26.50 10.20 -9.67
N TYR A 69 26.90 9.66 -10.83
CA TYR A 69 28.32 9.49 -11.14
C TYR A 69 28.89 10.86 -11.52
N ARG A 70 29.67 11.45 -10.62
CA ARG A 70 30.45 12.65 -10.93
C ARG A 70 31.71 12.17 -11.64
N ALA A 71 31.72 12.22 -12.97
CA ALA A 71 32.95 12.11 -13.74
C ALA A 71 33.66 13.47 -13.65
N ASP A 72 34.83 13.48 -13.02
CA ASP A 72 35.82 14.54 -13.12
C ASP A 72 36.59 14.48 -14.44
#